data_AF-T1C341-F1
#
_entry.id   AF-T1C341-F1
#
_cell.length_a   1.000
_cell.length_b   1.000
_cell.length_c   1.000
_cell.angle_alpha   90.00
_cell.angle_beta   90.00
_cell.angle_gamma   90.00
#
_symmetry.space_group_name_H-M   'P 1'
#
loop_
_entity.id
_entity.type
_entity.pdbx_description
1 polymer ?
#
loop_
_entity_poly.entity_id
_entity_poly.type
_entity_poly.pdbx_seq_one_letter_code
_entity_poly.pdbx_strand_id
1 'polypeptide(L)'
;MSGAEAFVGQWFDHGVKAGIQAVNASGGVMGAKLVPVLEDTAGDPVDAVTAWHTLQLQKPSFVMGPSSLEIMGVINDFQNAKIVDMMEGGTTQLDKMQYPYVYRVFPSDSALLAAEAYYAVKQDH
;
A
#
# COMPACT_ATOMS: atom_id res chain seq x y z
N MET A 1 2.80 8.60 -7.96
CA MET A 1 1.99 9.34 -8.97
C MET A 1 2.87 10.01 -10.01
N SER A 2 4.10 10.39 -9.64
CA SER A 2 5.20 10.71 -10.55
C SER A 2 6.32 9.65 -10.44
N GLY A 3 7.46 9.88 -11.09
CA GLY A 3 8.59 8.94 -11.13
C GLY A 3 8.56 7.95 -12.29
N ALA A 4 9.56 7.07 -12.36
CA ALA A 4 9.70 6.08 -13.43
C ALA A 4 8.54 5.07 -13.47
N GLU A 5 8.00 4.74 -12.30
CA GLU A 5 6.93 3.76 -12.10
C GLU A 5 5.58 4.43 -11.78
N ALA A 6 5.35 5.66 -12.29
CA ALA A 6 4.16 6.46 -11.99
C ALA A 6 2.83 5.72 -12.25
N PHE A 7 2.81 4.82 -13.23
CA PHE A 7 1.63 4.03 -13.60
C PHE A 7 1.18 3.09 -12.47
N VAL A 8 2.10 2.55 -11.67
CA VAL A 8 1.77 1.67 -10.53
C VAL A 8 0.93 2.44 -9.51
N GLY A 9 1.39 3.64 -9.14
CA GLY A 9 0.65 4.51 -8.23
C GLY A 9 -0.73 4.92 -8.76
N GLN A 10 -0.85 5.17 -10.06
CA GLN A 10 -2.15 5.50 -10.68
C GLN A 10 -3.14 4.33 -10.61
N TRP A 11 -2.69 3.11 -10.91
CA TRP A 11 -3.54 1.92 -10.82
C TRP A 11 -3.96 1.64 -9.38
N PHE A 12 -3.05 1.82 -8.43
CA PHE A 12 -3.36 1.67 -7.02
C PHE A 12 -4.40 2.69 -6.55
N ASP A 13 -4.22 3.99 -6.87
CA ASP A 13 -5.19 5.05 -6.56
C ASP A 13 -6.58 4.78 -7.17
N HIS A 14 -6.63 4.30 -8.42
CA HIS A 14 -7.90 3.90 -9.04
C HIS A 14 -8.59 2.76 -8.29
N GLY A 15 -7.86 1.73 -7.87
CA GLY A 15 -8.39 0.63 -7.07
C GLY A 15 -8.93 1.10 -5.72
N VAL A 16 -8.18 1.96 -5.02
CA VAL A 16 -8.60 2.57 -3.74
C VAL A 16 -9.89 3.39 -3.92
N LYS A 17 -9.96 4.23 -4.95
CA LYS A 17 -11.16 5.03 -5.24
C LYS A 17 -12.38 4.16 -5.55
N ALA A 18 -12.21 3.08 -6.30
CA ALA A 18 -13.29 2.11 -6.56
C ALA A 18 -13.79 1.46 -5.26
N GLY A 19 -12.87 1.04 -4.37
CA GLY A 19 -13.22 0.49 -3.06
C GLY A 19 -13.96 1.48 -2.17
N ILE A 20 -13.47 2.73 -2.09
CA ILE A 20 -14.13 3.83 -1.36
C ILE A 20 -15.53 4.07 -1.90
N GLN A 21 -15.72 4.08 -3.22
CA GLN A 21 -17.03 4.24 -3.84
C GLN A 21 -17.98 3.12 -3.41
N ALA A 22 -17.54 1.86 -3.46
CA ALA A 22 -18.35 0.71 -3.06
C ALA A 22 -18.75 0.76 -1.57
N VAL A 23 -17.80 1.08 -0.69
CA VAL A 23 -18.06 1.22 0.76
C VAL A 23 -19.03 2.37 1.04
N ASN A 24 -18.78 3.54 0.44
CA ASN A 24 -19.63 4.71 0.65
C ASN A 24 -21.05 4.55 0.08
N ALA A 25 -21.20 3.85 -1.05
CA ALA A 25 -22.50 3.51 -1.62
C ALA A 25 -23.30 2.55 -0.71
N SER A 26 -22.60 1.76 0.11
CA SER A 26 -23.20 0.82 1.06
C SER A 26 -23.47 1.43 2.44
N GLY A 27 -23.42 2.76 2.57
CA GLY A 27 -23.67 3.48 3.82
C GLY A 27 -22.42 3.84 4.61
N GLY A 28 -21.22 3.55 4.09
CA GLY A 28 -19.95 3.88 4.71
C GLY A 28 -19.57 2.95 5.87
N VAL A 29 -18.63 3.38 6.69
CA VAL A 29 -18.17 2.66 7.89
C VAL A 29 -18.89 3.24 9.10
N MET A 30 -19.73 2.44 9.75
CA MET A 30 -20.55 2.88 10.90
C MET A 30 -21.37 4.16 10.60
N GLY A 31 -21.82 4.33 9.36
CA GLY A 31 -22.59 5.50 8.90
C GLY A 31 -21.74 6.70 8.45
N ALA A 32 -20.41 6.64 8.57
CA ALA A 32 -19.49 7.68 8.11
C ALA A 32 -18.91 7.33 6.73
N LYS A 33 -18.84 8.32 5.84
CA LYS A 33 -18.22 8.15 4.51
C LYS A 33 -16.70 8.30 4.57
N LEU A 34 -16.00 7.46 3.83
CA LEU A 34 -14.57 7.57 3.57
C LEU A 34 -14.30 8.74 2.61
N VAL A 35 -13.28 9.53 2.91
CA VAL A 35 -12.82 10.65 2.07
C VAL A 35 -11.38 10.38 1.67
N PRO A 36 -11.07 10.23 0.38
CA PRO A 36 -9.69 9.99 -0.05
C PRO A 36 -8.85 11.26 0.07
N VAL A 37 -7.62 11.08 0.53
CA VAL A 37 -6.52 12.06 0.46
C VAL A 37 -5.32 11.33 -0.11
N LEU A 38 -4.55 11.98 -0.96
CA LEU A 38 -3.45 11.39 -1.70
C LEU A 38 -2.23 12.31 -1.64
N GLU A 39 -1.06 11.72 -1.36
CA GLU A 39 0.24 12.38 -1.46
C GLU A 39 1.15 11.57 -2.38
N ASP A 40 2.03 12.25 -3.11
CA ASP A 40 2.94 11.61 -4.08
C ASP A 40 4.31 11.34 -3.46
N THR A 41 4.70 10.07 -3.46
CA THR A 41 6.01 9.61 -2.98
C THR A 41 7.09 9.63 -4.07
N ALA A 42 6.74 9.98 -5.31
CA ALA A 42 7.63 9.99 -6.48
C ALA A 42 8.32 8.64 -6.79
N GLY A 43 7.91 7.55 -6.14
CA GLY A 43 8.57 6.25 -6.24
C GLY A 43 9.90 6.15 -5.47
N ASP A 44 10.16 7.06 -4.53
CA ASP A 44 11.41 7.13 -3.78
C ASP A 44 11.18 7.12 -2.25
N PRO A 45 11.97 6.34 -1.48
CA PRO A 45 11.84 6.28 -0.02
C PRO A 45 12.06 7.61 0.71
N VAL A 46 12.89 8.52 0.20
CA VAL A 46 13.15 9.83 0.81
C VAL A 46 11.95 10.75 0.61
N ASP A 47 11.39 10.78 -0.59
CA ASP A 47 10.20 11.57 -0.90
C ASP A 47 8.97 11.03 -0.15
N ALA A 48 8.90 9.71 0.08
CA ALA A 48 7.86 9.10 0.91
C ALA A 48 7.82 9.62 2.36
N VAL A 49 8.97 9.96 2.96
CA VAL A 49 9.01 10.57 4.30
C VAL A 49 8.33 11.94 4.30
N THR A 50 8.56 12.74 3.26
CA THR A 50 7.92 14.06 3.14
C THR A 50 6.41 13.91 2.91
N ALA A 51 6.01 13.05 1.98
CA ALA A 51 4.61 12.74 1.70
C ALA A 51 3.86 12.26 2.95
N TRP A 52 4.49 11.39 3.75
CA TRP A 52 3.93 10.92 5.02
C TRP A 52 3.67 12.06 6.01
N HIS A 53 4.63 12.95 6.22
CA HIS A 53 4.45 14.09 7.13
C HIS A 53 3.33 15.03 6.66
N THR A 54 3.20 15.28 5.36
CA THR A 54 2.10 16.09 4.82
C THR A 54 0.76 15.37 5.02
N LEU A 55 0.70 14.07 4.76
CA LEU A 55 -0.51 13.26 4.96
C LEU A 55 -0.95 13.25 6.43
N GLN A 56 -0.01 13.16 7.38
CA GLN A 56 -0.32 13.18 8.82
C GLN A 56 -1.04 14.46 9.28
N LEU A 57 -0.77 15.61 8.65
CA LEU A 57 -1.47 16.86 8.96
C LEU A 57 -2.98 16.76 8.68
N GLN A 58 -3.39 15.88 7.77
CA GLN A 58 -4.78 15.60 7.43
C GLN A 58 -5.44 14.62 8.42
N LYS A 59 -4.69 14.10 9.40
CA LYS A 59 -5.15 13.16 10.44
C LYS A 59 -5.87 11.94 9.86
N PRO A 60 -5.22 11.17 8.97
CA PRO A 60 -5.84 10.01 8.34
C PRO A 60 -6.19 8.94 9.40
N SER A 61 -7.32 8.26 9.19
CA SER A 61 -7.74 7.15 10.06
C SER A 61 -6.98 5.85 9.76
N PHE A 62 -6.57 5.67 8.51
CA PHE A 62 -5.72 4.60 8.01
C PHE A 62 -5.08 5.07 6.70
N VAL A 63 -4.11 4.31 6.21
CA VAL A 63 -3.36 4.62 4.99
C VAL A 63 -3.44 3.41 4.06
N MET A 64 -3.49 3.69 2.77
CA MET A 64 -3.29 2.71 1.71
C MET A 64 -1.93 3.00 1.09
N GLY A 65 -0.91 2.19 1.42
CA GLY A 65 0.45 2.36 0.93
C GLY A 65 1.40 3.04 1.93
N PRO A 66 2.68 3.22 1.56
CA PRO A 66 3.19 3.25 0.19
C PRO A 66 3.44 1.86 -0.45
N SER A 67 4.01 1.87 -1.65
CA SER A 67 4.39 0.66 -2.36
C SER A 67 5.62 -0.04 -1.75
N SER A 68 5.93 -1.23 -2.26
CA SER A 68 7.16 -1.97 -1.96
C SER A 68 8.45 -1.19 -2.22
N LEU A 69 8.42 -0.21 -3.12
CA LEU A 69 9.58 0.60 -3.46
C LEU A 69 9.96 1.54 -2.31
N GLU A 70 8.97 2.07 -1.59
CA GLU A 70 9.18 3.19 -0.67
C GLU A 70 8.95 2.82 0.80
N ILE A 71 8.23 1.73 1.09
CA ILE A 71 7.77 1.37 2.44
C ILE A 71 8.87 1.42 3.50
N MET A 72 10.08 0.96 3.18
CA MET A 72 11.17 0.91 4.16
C MET A 72 11.60 2.29 4.68
N GLY A 73 11.30 3.37 3.96
CA GLY A 73 11.55 4.74 4.40
C GLY A 73 10.64 5.19 5.54
N VAL A 74 9.41 4.66 5.63
CA VAL A 74 8.37 5.14 6.56
C VAL A 74 7.76 4.05 7.44
N ILE A 75 8.20 2.79 7.28
CA ILE A 75 7.55 1.63 7.92
C ILE A 75 7.45 1.71 9.45
N ASN A 76 8.44 2.32 10.09
CA ASN A 76 8.47 2.49 11.55
C ASN A 76 7.51 3.59 12.04
N ASP A 77 7.13 4.53 11.16
CA ASP A 77 6.36 5.70 11.53
C ASP A 77 4.88 5.37 11.77
N PHE A 78 4.36 4.35 11.10
CA PHE A 78 2.99 3.86 11.32
C PHE A 78 2.75 3.40 12.75
N GLN A 79 3.74 2.71 13.36
CA GLN A 79 3.66 2.32 14.77
C GLN A 79 3.70 3.53 15.70
N ASN A 80 4.57 4.51 15.43
CA ASN A 80 4.70 5.71 16.24
C ASN A 80 3.41 6.56 16.20
N ALA A 81 2.79 6.66 15.02
CA ALA A 81 1.54 7.38 14.82
C ALA A 81 0.31 6.59 15.26
N LYS A 82 0.43 5.27 15.47
CA LYS A 82 -0.68 4.33 15.69
C LYS A 82 -1.70 4.37 14.56
N ILE A 83 -1.22 4.47 13.33
CA ILE A 83 -2.05 4.51 12.12
C ILE A 83 -1.78 3.24 11.33
N VAL A 84 -2.86 2.54 10.97
CA VAL A 84 -2.77 1.32 10.18
C VAL A 84 -2.43 1.67 8.72
N ASP A 85 -1.45 0.97 8.17
CA ASP A 85 -1.12 0.95 6.76
C ASP A 85 -1.57 -0.38 6.13
N MET A 86 -2.21 -0.27 4.97
CA MET A 86 -2.46 -1.34 4.02
C MET A 86 -1.46 -1.22 2.86
N MET A 87 -0.27 -1.77 3.10
CA MET A 87 0.88 -1.70 2.21
C MET A 87 0.65 -2.45 0.90
N GLU A 88 1.06 -1.82 -0.19
CA GLU A 88 0.97 -2.36 -1.54
C GLU A 88 2.31 -3.01 -1.98
N GLY A 89 2.22 -4.22 -2.50
CA GLY A 89 3.34 -4.92 -3.15
C GLY A 89 4.01 -6.05 -2.35
N GLY A 90 4.89 -6.76 -3.05
CA GLY A 90 5.36 -8.09 -2.68
C GLY A 90 6.73 -8.19 -2.02
N THR A 91 7.43 -7.09 -1.74
CA THR A 91 8.85 -7.13 -1.29
C THR A 91 9.14 -8.21 -0.25
N THR A 92 10.14 -9.04 -0.54
CA THR A 92 10.53 -10.17 0.31
C THR A 92 11.19 -9.73 1.62
N GLN A 93 11.64 -8.47 1.70
CA GLN A 93 12.15 -7.86 2.93
C GLN A 93 11.13 -7.93 4.08
N LEU A 94 9.83 -7.96 3.74
CA LEU A 94 8.73 -8.00 4.70
C LEU A 94 8.17 -9.40 4.97
N ASP A 95 8.81 -10.47 4.50
CA ASP A 95 8.30 -11.84 4.68
C ASP A 95 8.28 -12.29 6.15
N LYS A 96 9.11 -11.66 6.99
CA LYS A 96 9.19 -11.93 8.43
C LYS A 96 8.92 -10.68 9.26
N MET A 97 8.25 -9.68 8.68
CA MET A 97 8.03 -8.40 9.32
C MET A 97 7.28 -8.54 10.66
N GLN A 98 7.62 -7.69 11.62
CA GLN A 98 6.99 -7.63 12.94
C GLN A 98 6.46 -6.21 13.21
N TYR A 99 5.86 -5.59 12.19
CA TYR A 99 5.28 -4.24 12.27
C TYR A 99 3.77 -4.33 12.50
N PRO A 100 3.26 -4.10 13.73
CA PRO A 100 1.87 -4.39 14.09
C PRO A 100 0.84 -3.46 13.43
N TYR A 101 1.29 -2.34 12.85
CA TYR A 101 0.44 -1.38 12.16
C TYR A 101 0.54 -1.48 10.64
N VAL A 102 1.33 -2.42 10.10
CA VAL A 102 1.48 -2.60 8.65
C VAL A 102 0.84 -3.93 8.27
N TYR A 103 -0.05 -3.88 7.29
CA TYR A 103 -0.76 -5.05 6.76
C TYR A 103 -0.50 -5.12 5.27
N ARG A 104 -0.05 -6.28 4.78
CA ARG A 104 0.20 -6.49 3.36
C ARG A 104 -1.12 -6.85 2.67
N VAL A 105 -1.52 -6.08 1.66
CA VAL A 105 -2.69 -6.41 0.81
C VAL A 105 -2.28 -7.11 -0.50
N PHE A 106 -1.00 -7.44 -0.63
CA PHE A 106 -0.42 -8.17 -1.75
C PHE A 106 0.41 -9.36 -1.21
N PRO A 107 0.41 -10.53 -1.89
CA PRO A 107 1.24 -11.66 -1.47
C PRO A 107 2.74 -11.33 -1.54
N SER A 108 3.56 -12.10 -0.84
CA SER A 108 5.02 -12.04 -1.02
C SER A 108 5.43 -12.45 -2.42
N ASP A 109 6.41 -11.75 -3.00
CA ASP A 109 7.05 -12.12 -4.27
C ASP A 109 7.66 -13.53 -4.18
N SER A 110 8.14 -13.94 -3.00
CA SER A 110 8.61 -15.32 -2.77
C SER A 110 7.50 -16.34 -3.05
N ALA A 111 6.26 -16.03 -2.64
CA ALA A 111 5.11 -16.91 -2.85
C ALA A 111 4.59 -16.82 -4.29
N LEU A 112 4.54 -15.61 -4.85
CA LEU A 112 4.11 -15.37 -6.23
C LEU A 112 5.02 -16.09 -7.22
N LEU A 113 6.34 -15.90 -7.13
CA LEU A 113 7.32 -16.51 -8.02
C LEU A 113 7.35 -18.05 -7.89
N ALA A 114 7.16 -18.58 -6.67
CA ALA A 114 7.05 -20.02 -6.48
C ALA A 114 5.82 -20.60 -7.21
N ALA A 115 4.68 -19.91 -7.17
CA ALA A 115 3.46 -20.32 -7.87
C ALA A 115 3.62 -20.23 -9.39
N GLU A 116 4.25 -19.17 -9.90
CA GLU A 116 4.55 -19.02 -11.33
C GLU A 116 5.49 -20.11 -11.84
N ALA A 117 6.58 -20.39 -11.12
CA ALA A 117 7.50 -21.46 -11.47
C ALA A 117 6.82 -22.83 -11.45
N TYR A 118 5.98 -23.09 -10.44
CA TYR A 118 5.19 -24.32 -10.37
C TYR A 118 4.25 -24.48 -11.57
N TYR A 119 3.57 -23.41 -11.98
CA TYR A 119 2.71 -23.43 -13.15
C TYR A 119 3.52 -23.69 -14.42
N ALA A 120 4.65 -22.99 -14.61
CA ALA A 120 5.50 -23.15 -15.79
C ALA A 120 5.99 -24.59 -15.96
N VAL A 121 6.48 -25.22 -14.88
CA VAL A 121 6.91 -26.63 -14.92
C VAL A 121 5.76 -27.59 -15.23
N LYS A 122 4.54 -27.27 -14.79
CA LYS A 122 3.36 -28.10 -15.09
C LYS A 122 2.84 -27.98 -16.52
N GLN A 123 3.09 -26.88 -17.21
CA GLN A 123 2.64 -26.67 -18.60
C GLN A 123 3.61 -27.25 -19.63
N ASP A 124 4.83 -27.61 -19.23
CA ASP A 124 5.86 -28.25 -20.08
C ASP A 124 5.70 -29.79 -20.16
N HIS A 125 4.56 -30.31 -19.67
CA HIS A 125 4.15 -31.71 -19.69
C HIS A 125 2.68 -31.85 -20.13
#